data_AF-A0A949HV13-F1
#
_entry.id   AF-A0A949HV13-F1
#
_cell.length_a   1.000
_cell.length_b   1.000
_cell.length_c   1.000
_cell.angle_alpha   90.00
_cell.angle_beta   90.00
_cell.angle_gamma   90.00
#
_symmetry.space_group_name_H-M   'P 1'
#
loop_
_entity.id
_entity.type
_entity.pdbx_description
1 polymer ?
#
loop_
_entity_poly.entity_id
_entity_poly.type
_entity_poly.pdbx_seq_one_letter_code
_entity_poly.pdbx_strand_id
1 'polypeptide(L)'
;MFTFIALASLPALFRPPAAAAASPSEPQRPQSAALSQTVVVRVDTAHPGASLPRDFIGLSFEASQLLPDANGLRYFRPGNKPLLNLFRTLGIRSLRIGGNSSDRDANHLPDRADLDSLFAFAKAANVKVIYCLRLLGGNPSADAQTAKYIMDRYAAQMACFSI
;
A
#
# COMPACT_ATOMS: atom_id res chain seq x y z
N MET A 1 -15.84 -5.94 -74.08
CA MET A 1 -15.00 -4.74 -74.28
C MET A 1 -13.88 -4.81 -73.25
N PHE A 2 -12.66 -5.15 -73.71
CA PHE A 2 -11.31 -5.07 -73.10
C PHE A 2 -11.08 -5.58 -71.66
N THR A 3 -9.97 -6.19 -71.24
CA THR A 3 -8.81 -6.89 -71.83
C THR A 3 -8.05 -7.44 -70.60
N PHE A 4 -7.60 -8.69 -70.66
CA PHE A 4 -6.63 -9.26 -69.71
C PHE A 4 -5.26 -8.59 -69.88
N ILE A 5 -4.62 -8.18 -68.78
CA ILE A 5 -3.16 -7.95 -68.73
C ILE A 5 -2.60 -8.77 -67.57
N ALA A 6 -1.84 -9.80 -67.92
CA ALA A 6 -0.93 -10.48 -67.01
C ALA A 6 0.34 -9.64 -66.85
N LEU A 7 0.80 -9.46 -65.61
CA LEU A 7 2.16 -8.97 -65.33
C LEU A 7 2.89 -10.06 -64.53
N ALA A 8 3.84 -10.71 -65.20
CA ALA A 8 4.83 -11.55 -64.56
C ALA A 8 5.82 -10.66 -63.80
N SER A 9 6.06 -10.94 -62.51
CA SER A 9 7.05 -10.24 -61.70
C SER A 9 8.18 -11.20 -61.31
N LEU A 10 9.40 -10.74 -61.56
CA LEU A 10 10.68 -11.43 -61.37
C LEU A 10 10.93 -11.88 -59.92
N PRO A 11 11.76 -12.91 -59.68
CA PRO A 11 12.22 -13.25 -58.34
C PRO A 11 13.28 -12.25 -57.87
N ALA A 12 13.03 -11.60 -56.74
CA ALA A 12 14.04 -10.77 -56.07
C ALA A 12 15.03 -11.67 -55.32
N LEU A 13 16.33 -11.52 -55.62
CA LEU A 13 17.43 -12.18 -54.93
C LEU A 13 17.40 -11.87 -53.42
N PHE A 14 17.21 -12.90 -52.60
CA PHE A 14 17.41 -12.83 -51.16
C PHE A 14 18.90 -12.93 -50.85
N ARG A 15 19.51 -11.84 -50.37
CA ARG A 15 20.91 -11.78 -49.93
C ARG A 15 20.94 -11.87 -48.39
N PRO A 16 21.61 -12.86 -47.78
CA PRO A 16 21.70 -12.93 -46.32
C PRO A 16 22.57 -11.80 -45.74
N PRO A 17 22.29 -11.34 -44.51
CA PRO A 17 23.10 -10.31 -43.85
C PRO A 17 24.47 -10.86 -43.46
N ALA A 18 25.48 -9.97 -43.52
CA ALA A 18 26.86 -10.25 -43.17
C ALA A 18 27.01 -10.60 -41.67
N ALA A 19 27.93 -11.51 -41.36
CA ALA A 19 28.27 -11.93 -40.01
C ALA A 19 28.67 -10.74 -39.12
N ALA A 20 28.04 -10.60 -37.96
CA ALA A 20 28.41 -9.63 -36.95
C ALA A 20 29.76 -10.01 -36.33
N ALA A 21 30.70 -9.05 -36.32
CA ALA A 21 31.99 -9.20 -35.65
C ALA A 21 31.83 -9.30 -34.13
N ALA A 22 32.53 -10.26 -33.51
CA ALA A 22 32.52 -10.46 -32.06
C ALA A 22 33.12 -9.25 -31.33
N SER A 23 32.40 -8.74 -30.32
CA SER A 23 32.88 -7.68 -29.43
C SER A 23 33.99 -8.19 -28.49
N PRO A 24 34.98 -7.36 -28.13
CA PRO A 24 36.07 -7.76 -27.23
C PRO A 24 35.55 -8.04 -25.81
N SER A 25 36.01 -9.16 -25.25
CA SER A 25 35.68 -9.63 -23.89
C SER A 25 36.31 -8.73 -22.83
N GLU A 26 35.47 -8.18 -21.95
CA GLU A 26 35.87 -7.33 -20.83
C GLU A 26 36.61 -8.15 -19.74
N PRO A 27 37.70 -7.63 -19.12
CA PRO A 27 38.44 -8.36 -18.10
C PRO A 27 37.59 -8.59 -16.84
N GLN A 28 37.42 -9.85 -16.48
CA GLN A 28 36.63 -10.27 -15.33
C GLN A 28 37.32 -9.87 -14.02
N ARG A 29 36.68 -9.00 -13.24
CA ARG A 29 37.17 -8.54 -11.94
C ARG A 29 37.30 -9.73 -10.98
N PRO A 30 38.41 -9.90 -10.25
CA PRO A 30 38.56 -11.01 -9.31
C PRO A 30 37.46 -10.95 -8.24
N GLN A 31 36.65 -12.01 -8.16
CA GLN A 31 35.66 -12.17 -7.10
C GLN A 31 36.40 -12.53 -5.80
N SER A 32 36.25 -11.69 -4.77
CA SER A 32 36.71 -12.01 -3.42
C SER A 32 35.86 -13.16 -2.87
N ALA A 33 36.49 -14.26 -2.47
CA ALA A 33 35.80 -15.40 -1.90
C ALA A 33 35.24 -15.03 -0.51
N ALA A 34 33.91 -15.00 -0.37
CA ALA A 34 33.27 -14.79 0.92
C ALA A 34 33.47 -16.03 1.81
N LEU A 35 33.97 -15.84 3.02
CA LEU A 35 34.04 -16.90 4.03
C LEU A 35 32.62 -17.38 4.36
N SER A 36 32.34 -18.64 4.07
CA SER A 36 31.05 -19.27 4.36
C SER A 36 31.15 -20.12 5.62
N GLN A 37 30.29 -19.83 6.60
CA GLN A 37 30.16 -20.57 7.85
C GLN A 37 28.90 -21.43 7.82
N THR A 38 29.01 -22.69 8.26
CA THR A 38 27.88 -23.62 8.24
C THR A 38 27.04 -23.44 9.50
N VAL A 39 25.74 -23.20 9.33
CA VAL A 39 24.75 -23.12 10.42
C VAL A 39 23.68 -24.19 10.18
N VAL A 40 23.29 -24.89 11.24
CA VAL A 40 22.21 -25.89 11.21
C VAL A 40 20.95 -25.27 11.81
N VAL A 41 19.89 -25.19 11.02
CA VAL A 41 18.55 -24.76 11.47
C VAL A 41 17.68 -26.00 11.66
N ARG A 42 17.09 -26.17 12.85
CA ARG A 42 16.12 -27.24 13.14
C ARG A 42 14.74 -26.62 13.35
N VAL A 43 13.73 -27.20 12.70
CA VAL A 43 12.33 -26.80 12.85
C VAL A 43 11.61 -27.87 13.65
N ASP A 44 11.07 -27.51 14.82
CA ASP A 44 10.21 -28.38 15.61
C ASP A 44 8.75 -28.06 15.29
N THR A 45 8.07 -29.02 14.66
CA THR A 45 6.64 -28.89 14.31
C THR A 45 5.71 -29.53 15.35
N ALA A 46 6.26 -30.27 16.33
CA ALA A 46 5.48 -30.91 17.39
C ALA A 46 5.07 -29.90 18.49
N HIS A 47 5.81 -28.80 18.62
CA HIS A 47 5.55 -27.74 19.59
C HIS A 47 5.38 -26.38 18.90
N PRO A 48 4.26 -26.14 18.17
CA PRO A 48 4.05 -24.87 17.51
C PRO A 48 3.90 -23.72 18.51
N GLY A 49 4.38 -22.55 18.12
CA GLY A 49 4.14 -21.30 18.85
C GLY A 49 2.72 -20.77 18.69
N ALA A 50 2.53 -19.50 19.07
CA ALA A 50 1.24 -18.83 18.92
C ALA A 50 0.80 -18.75 17.44
N SER A 51 -0.49 -18.93 17.20
CA SER A 51 -1.06 -18.75 15.86
C SER A 51 -1.05 -17.27 15.48
N LEU A 52 -0.57 -16.98 14.26
CA LEU A 52 -0.59 -15.63 13.73
C LEU A 52 -1.95 -15.34 13.09
N PRO A 53 -2.71 -14.35 13.60
CA PRO A 53 -4.02 -14.04 13.04
C PRO A 53 -3.87 -13.41 11.64
N ARG A 54 -4.89 -13.58 10.78
CA ARG A 54 -4.85 -13.09 9.38
C ARG A 54 -4.81 -11.57 9.28
N ASP A 55 -5.15 -10.86 10.34
CA ASP A 55 -5.17 -9.41 10.44
C ASP A 55 -4.01 -8.84 11.27
N PHE A 56 -2.96 -9.64 11.49
CA PHE A 56 -1.78 -9.25 12.27
C PHE A 56 -1.04 -8.04 11.68
N ILE A 57 -0.93 -7.95 10.35
CA ILE A 57 -0.21 -6.86 9.69
C ILE A 57 -1.06 -5.58 9.72
N GLY A 58 -0.49 -4.53 10.32
CA GLY A 58 -1.07 -3.21 10.37
C GLY A 58 -0.09 -2.09 10.03
N LEU A 59 -0.63 -0.92 9.68
CA LEU A 59 0.11 0.32 9.53
C LEU A 59 -0.46 1.39 10.46
N SER A 60 0.42 2.28 10.94
CA SER A 60 0.04 3.43 11.77
C SER A 60 0.41 4.73 11.05
N PHE A 61 -0.49 5.70 11.10
CA PHE A 61 -0.29 7.05 10.56
C PHE A 61 -0.68 8.11 11.58
N GLU A 62 -0.09 9.29 11.40
CA GLU A 62 -0.47 10.50 12.11
C GLU A 62 -1.92 10.91 11.80
N ALA A 63 -2.68 11.39 12.79
CA ALA A 63 -4.04 11.91 12.62
C ALA A 63 -4.10 13.10 11.65
N SER A 64 -3.05 13.92 11.60
CA SER A 64 -2.91 14.99 10.62
C SER A 64 -2.92 14.50 9.17
N GLN A 65 -2.62 13.22 8.92
CA GLN A 65 -2.67 12.62 7.58
C GLN A 65 -4.10 12.49 7.03
N LEU A 66 -5.13 12.60 7.88
CA LEU A 66 -6.53 12.61 7.46
C LEU A 66 -6.97 13.95 6.86
N LEU A 67 -6.26 15.04 7.21
CA LEU A 67 -6.60 16.37 6.73
C LEU A 67 -6.39 16.47 5.22
N PRO A 68 -7.21 17.28 4.53
CA PRO A 68 -7.02 17.51 3.11
C PRO A 68 -5.71 18.26 2.83
N ASP A 69 -5.12 18.00 1.66
CA ASP A 69 -4.04 18.83 1.13
C ASP A 69 -4.55 20.21 0.67
N ALA A 70 -3.66 21.03 0.12
CA ALA A 70 -3.98 22.37 -0.38
C ALA A 70 -5.07 22.40 -1.48
N ASN A 71 -5.34 21.27 -2.14
CA ASN A 71 -6.38 21.13 -3.17
C ASN A 71 -7.67 20.52 -2.61
N GLY A 72 -7.78 20.34 -1.29
CA GLY A 72 -8.94 19.69 -0.67
C GLY A 72 -8.90 18.17 -0.74
N LEU A 73 -7.81 17.55 -1.19
CA LEU A 73 -7.73 16.12 -1.44
C LEU A 73 -7.21 15.37 -0.21
N ARG A 74 -7.99 14.40 0.26
CA ARG A 74 -7.62 13.56 1.41
C ARG A 74 -6.75 12.38 0.97
N TYR A 75 -5.73 12.04 1.75
CA TYR A 75 -4.84 10.94 1.42
C TYR A 75 -5.57 9.58 1.46
N PHE A 76 -6.26 9.31 2.56
CA PHE A 76 -7.15 8.15 2.73
C PHE A 76 -8.50 8.44 2.09
N ARG A 77 -8.63 8.07 0.82
CA ARG A 77 -9.86 8.19 0.04
C ARG A 77 -10.04 6.95 -0.84
N PRO A 78 -11.27 6.51 -1.17
CA PRO A 78 -11.49 5.34 -2.00
C PRO A 78 -10.93 5.49 -3.43
N GLY A 79 -10.70 6.73 -3.90
CA GLY A 79 -10.07 7.00 -5.20
C GLY A 79 -8.55 6.85 -5.24
N ASN A 80 -7.87 6.66 -4.11
CA ASN A 80 -6.41 6.52 -4.05
C ASN A 80 -5.99 5.08 -4.41
N LYS A 81 -6.08 4.72 -5.70
CA LYS A 81 -5.81 3.38 -6.22
C LYS A 81 -4.40 2.84 -5.85
N PRO A 82 -3.31 3.63 -5.94
CA PRO A 82 -1.99 3.15 -5.51
C PRO A 82 -1.96 2.72 -4.04
N LEU A 83 -2.57 3.50 -3.14
CA LEU A 83 -2.63 3.17 -1.72
C LEU A 83 -3.50 1.93 -1.46
N LEU A 84 -4.65 1.81 -2.13
CA LEU A 84 -5.49 0.60 -2.05
C LEU A 84 -4.73 -0.65 -2.50
N ASN A 85 -3.97 -0.56 -3.59
CA ASN A 85 -3.18 -1.67 -4.09
C ASN A 85 -2.06 -2.03 -3.12
N LEU A 86 -1.39 -1.05 -2.50
CA LEU A 86 -0.40 -1.31 -1.46
C LEU A 86 -0.99 -2.14 -0.31
N PHE A 87 -2.13 -1.69 0.23
CA PHE A 87 -2.81 -2.38 1.34
C PHE A 87 -3.19 -3.81 0.99
N ARG A 88 -3.70 -4.03 -0.24
CA ARG A 88 -4.10 -5.36 -0.71
C ARG A 88 -2.91 -6.28 -0.94
N THR A 89 -1.86 -5.78 -1.60
CA THR A 89 -0.65 -6.55 -1.93
C THR A 89 0.08 -7.00 -0.67
N LEU A 90 0.20 -6.13 0.33
CA LEU A 90 0.86 -6.47 1.59
C LEU A 90 -0.03 -7.25 2.56
N GLY A 91 -1.31 -7.46 2.24
CA GLY A 91 -2.25 -8.15 3.14
C GLY A 91 -2.56 -7.37 4.42
N ILE A 92 -2.44 -6.04 4.40
CA ILE A 92 -2.73 -5.19 5.56
C ILE A 92 -4.23 -5.29 5.87
N ARG A 93 -4.56 -5.43 7.15
CA ARG A 93 -5.95 -5.53 7.65
C ARG A 93 -6.23 -4.60 8.83
N SER A 94 -5.20 -4.02 9.44
CA SER A 94 -5.33 -3.06 10.54
C SER A 94 -4.73 -1.71 10.16
N LEU A 95 -5.49 -0.63 10.37
CA LEU A 95 -5.06 0.75 10.14
C LEU A 95 -5.24 1.55 11.42
N ARG A 96 -4.14 1.99 12.02
CA ARG A 96 -4.18 2.88 13.18
C ARG A 96 -3.98 4.33 12.76
N ILE A 97 -4.90 5.19 13.16
CA ILE A 97 -4.78 6.64 13.03
C ILE A 97 -4.56 7.21 14.42
N GLY A 98 -3.43 7.88 14.63
CA GLY A 98 -3.09 8.40 15.93
C GLY A 98 -1.85 9.28 15.91
N GLY A 99 -0.90 8.98 16.79
CA GLY A 99 0.42 9.61 16.82
C GLY A 99 0.42 10.94 17.56
N ASN A 100 1.52 11.68 17.47
CA ASN A 100 1.67 12.93 18.22
C ASN A 100 0.63 13.98 17.79
N SER A 101 0.19 13.93 16.53
CA SER A 101 -0.86 14.80 15.98
C SER A 101 -2.27 14.47 16.48
N SER A 102 -2.49 13.38 17.24
CA SER A 102 -3.77 13.22 17.94
C SER A 102 -3.88 14.14 19.15
N ASP A 103 -2.74 14.53 19.72
CA ASP A 103 -2.65 15.38 20.90
C ASP A 103 -1.96 16.71 20.60
N ARG A 104 -0.62 16.71 20.67
CA ARG A 104 0.23 17.92 20.81
C ARG A 104 0.31 18.74 19.53
N ASP A 105 0.32 18.07 18.39
CA ASP A 105 0.80 18.68 17.14
C ASP A 105 -0.31 19.03 16.15
N ALA A 106 -1.58 18.68 16.44
CA ALA A 106 -2.68 19.08 15.56
C ALA A 106 -3.40 20.33 16.07
N ASN A 107 -3.18 21.42 15.34
CA ASN A 107 -3.98 22.64 15.40
C ASN A 107 -5.46 22.37 15.03
N HIS A 108 -5.71 21.32 14.23
CA HIS A 108 -7.03 20.92 13.77
C HIS A 108 -7.15 19.40 13.79
N LEU A 109 -8.12 18.88 14.53
CA LEU A 109 -8.46 17.46 14.50
C LEU A 109 -9.31 17.13 13.27
N PRO A 110 -9.28 15.89 12.78
CA PRO A 110 -10.11 15.46 11.66
C PRO A 110 -11.59 15.73 11.90
N ASP A 111 -12.26 16.32 10.92
CA ASP A 111 -13.70 16.56 10.96
C ASP A 111 -14.51 15.38 10.41
N ARG A 112 -15.84 15.53 10.32
CA ARG A 112 -16.71 14.47 9.79
C ARG A 112 -16.39 14.09 8.35
N ALA A 113 -16.03 15.03 7.49
CA ALA A 113 -15.70 14.73 6.10
C ALA A 113 -14.35 14.01 5.98
N ASP A 114 -13.39 14.31 6.86
CA ASP A 114 -12.13 13.59 6.99
C ASP A 114 -12.38 12.13 7.41
N LEU A 115 -13.22 11.93 8.43
CA LEU A 115 -13.63 10.60 8.89
C LEU A 115 -14.39 9.82 7.81
N ASP A 116 -15.35 10.46 7.12
CA ASP A 116 -16.11 9.83 6.05
C ASP A 116 -15.19 9.32 4.93
N SER A 117 -14.15 10.08 4.58
CA SER A 117 -13.15 9.68 3.59
C SER A 117 -12.29 8.50 4.06
N LEU A 118 -11.81 8.57 5.31
CA LEU A 118 -11.06 7.48 5.95
C LEU A 118 -11.85 6.18 5.94
N PHE A 119 -13.12 6.19 6.38
CA PHE A 119 -13.92 4.97 6.46
C PHE A 119 -14.38 4.46 5.10
N ALA A 120 -14.58 5.36 4.12
CA ALA A 120 -14.77 4.94 2.73
C ALA A 120 -13.52 4.24 2.17
N PHE A 121 -12.32 4.74 2.48
CA PHE A 121 -11.07 4.03 2.17
C PHE A 121 -10.99 2.69 2.92
N ALA A 122 -11.27 2.66 4.22
CA ALA A 122 -11.17 1.45 5.03
C ALA A 122 -12.07 0.33 4.50
N LYS A 123 -13.30 0.68 4.11
CA LYS A 123 -14.23 -0.24 3.43
C LYS A 123 -13.66 -0.74 2.09
N ALA A 124 -13.11 0.15 1.27
CA ALA A 124 -12.53 -0.22 -0.03
C ALA A 124 -11.26 -1.07 0.10
N ALA A 125 -10.45 -0.84 1.13
CA ALA A 125 -9.22 -1.57 1.43
C ALA A 125 -9.47 -2.88 2.18
N ASN A 126 -10.69 -3.09 2.70
CA ASN A 126 -11.05 -4.18 3.61
C ASN A 126 -10.15 -4.23 4.86
N VAL A 127 -10.04 -3.09 5.55
CA VAL A 127 -9.28 -2.96 6.79
C VAL A 127 -10.17 -2.46 7.94
N LYS A 128 -9.76 -2.82 9.16
CA LYS A 128 -10.31 -2.28 10.40
C LYS A 128 -9.48 -1.10 10.88
N VAL A 129 -10.15 -0.11 11.48
CA VAL A 129 -9.55 1.13 11.95
C VAL A 129 -9.42 1.13 13.47
N ILE A 130 -8.24 1.47 13.97
CA ILE A 130 -8.00 1.90 15.35
C ILE A 130 -7.89 3.42 15.30
N TYR A 131 -8.79 4.14 15.99
CA TYR A 131 -8.83 5.60 15.94
C TYR A 131 -8.49 6.21 17.29
N CYS A 132 -7.49 7.10 17.32
CA CYS A 132 -7.12 7.82 18.53
C CYS A 132 -8.04 9.02 18.77
N LEU A 133 -8.64 9.08 19.95
CA LEU A 133 -9.27 10.29 20.50
C LEU A 133 -8.20 11.14 21.19
N ARG A 134 -8.45 12.44 21.34
CA ARG A 134 -7.46 13.36 21.93
C ARG A 134 -7.51 13.26 23.45
N LEU A 135 -6.37 13.03 24.09
CA LEU A 135 -6.25 13.04 25.55
C LEU A 135 -5.76 14.40 26.04
N LEU A 136 -4.60 14.84 25.54
CA LEU A 136 -3.97 16.06 26.01
C LEU A 136 -4.66 17.28 25.41
N GLY A 137 -5.27 18.10 26.29
CA GLY A 137 -6.08 19.24 25.84
C GLY A 137 -7.36 18.81 25.11
N GLY A 138 -7.75 17.54 25.23
CA GLY A 138 -9.00 17.00 24.68
C GLY A 138 -10.23 17.55 25.40
N ASN A 139 -11.38 17.40 24.75
CA ASN A 139 -12.67 17.71 25.36
C ASN A 139 -13.48 16.40 25.37
N PRO A 140 -13.73 15.78 26.54
CA PRO A 140 -14.43 14.50 26.60
C PRO A 140 -15.80 14.49 25.91
N SER A 141 -16.52 15.62 25.92
CA SER A 141 -17.79 15.74 25.21
C SER A 141 -17.60 15.75 23.69
N ALA A 142 -16.54 16.39 23.19
CA ALA A 142 -16.22 16.38 21.76
C ALA A 142 -15.71 15.00 21.31
N ASP A 143 -14.87 14.35 22.12
CA ASP A 143 -14.40 12.98 21.85
C ASP A 143 -15.55 11.98 21.85
N ALA A 144 -16.49 12.09 22.80
CA ALA A 144 -17.69 11.26 22.82
C ALA A 144 -18.58 11.49 21.59
N GLN A 145 -18.71 12.74 21.12
CA GLN A 145 -19.46 13.05 19.89
C GLN A 145 -18.78 12.44 18.65
N THR A 146 -17.44 12.50 18.57
CA THR A 146 -16.66 11.88 17.50
C THR A 146 -16.81 10.35 17.54
N ALA A 147 -16.63 9.74 18.71
CA ALA A 147 -16.80 8.30 18.89
C ALA A 147 -18.21 7.85 18.52
N LYS A 148 -19.24 8.59 18.95
CA LYS A 148 -20.63 8.34 18.55
C LYS A 148 -20.81 8.43 17.04
N TYR A 149 -20.29 9.47 16.39
CA TYR A 149 -20.39 9.63 14.94
C TYR A 149 -19.77 8.44 14.19
N ILE A 150 -18.58 8.01 14.63
CA ILE A 150 -17.88 6.86 14.05
C ILE A 150 -18.67 5.57 14.27
N MET A 151 -19.13 5.30 15.49
CA MET A 151 -19.83 4.04 15.80
C MET A 151 -21.21 3.96 15.15
N ASP A 152 -21.95 5.06 15.08
CA ASP A 152 -23.28 5.08 14.44
C ASP A 152 -23.22 4.76 12.93
N ARG A 153 -22.07 5.02 12.27
CA ARG A 153 -21.94 4.95 10.79
C ARG A 153 -20.97 3.87 10.31
N TYR A 154 -19.93 3.60 11.09
CA TYR A 154 -18.74 2.84 10.68
C TYR A 154 -18.32 1.76 11.67
N ALA A 155 -19.20 1.33 12.59
CA ALA A 155 -18.90 0.25 13.54
C ALA A 155 -18.35 -1.02 12.86
N ALA A 156 -18.84 -1.35 11.66
CA ALA A 156 -18.36 -2.50 10.90
C ALA A 156 -16.90 -2.36 10.42
N GLN A 157 -16.33 -1.16 10.40
CA GLN A 157 -14.94 -0.88 10.03
C GLN A 157 -14.07 -0.57 11.24
N MET A 158 -14.63 -0.51 12.45
CA MET A 158 -13.87 -0.23 13.67
C MET A 158 -13.26 -1.49 14.28
N ALA A 159 -12.04 -1.35 14.80
CA ALA A 159 -11.42 -2.29 15.73
C ALA A 159 -11.59 -1.80 17.17
N CYS A 160 -11.11 -0.58 17.48
CA CYS A 160 -11.26 0.06 18.78
C CYS A 160 -10.91 1.55 18.72
N PHE A 161 -11.20 2.27 19.81
CA PHE A 161 -10.61 3.57 20.07
C PHE A 161 -9.33 3.42 20.88
N SER A 162 -8.35 4.30 20.65
CA SER A 162 -7.23 4.54 21.57
C SER A 162 -7.33 5.94 22.17
N ILE A 163 -6.68 6.15 23.30
CA ILE A 163 -6.57 7.42 24.02
C ILE A 163 -5.13 7.55 24.50
#